data_AF-A0A2M7G239-F1
#
_entry.id   AF-A0A2M7G239-F1
#
_cell.length_a   1.000
_cell.length_b   1.000
_cell.length_c   1.000
_cell.angle_alpha   90.00
_cell.angle_beta   90.00
_cell.angle_gamma   90.00
#
_symmetry.space_group_name_H-M   'P 1'
#
loop_
_entity.id
_entity.type
_entity.pdbx_description
1 polymer ?
#
loop_
_entity_poly.entity_id
_entity_poly.type
_entity_poly.pdbx_seq_one_letter_code
_entity_poly.pdbx_strand_id
1 'polypeptide(L)' 'MIQAKFSLDEKQLHFLNTCKEYGFKDKSEMVRMALFHFQKNLQDQAIAQSADLYAEIYAQDCELQSLTQTALAAWPE' A
#
# COMPACT_ATOMS: atom_id res chain seq x y z
N MET A 1 -6.38 -21.42 -10.97
CA MET A 1 -6.33 -19.97 -11.21
C MET A 1 -7.68 -19.52 -11.74
N ILE A 2 -8.21 -18.43 -11.20
CA ILE A 2 -9.44 -17.80 -11.72
C ILE A 2 -9.03 -16.85 -12.84
N GLN A 3 -9.77 -16.85 -13.96
CA GLN A 3 -9.50 -15.99 -15.11
C GLN A 3 -10.44 -14.78 -15.08
N ALA A 4 -9.89 -13.61 -15.40
CA ALA A 4 -10.65 -12.39 -15.63
C ALA A 4 -10.19 -11.77 -16.95
N LYS A 5 -11.13 -11.16 -17.68
CA LYS A 5 -10.86 -10.45 -18.94
C LYS A 5 -10.91 -8.96 -18.69
N PHE A 6 -9.90 -8.25 -19.17
CA PHE A 6 -9.80 -6.80 -19.08
C PHE A 6 -9.43 -6.23 -20.44
N SER A 7 -9.93 -5.04 -20.73
CA SER A 7 -9.49 -4.28 -21.89
C SER A 7 -8.18 -3.57 -21.56
N LEU A 8 -7.24 -3.62 -22.49
CA LEU A 8 -5.98 -2.91 -22.41
C LEU A 8 -5.86 -1.97 -23.60
N ASP A 9 -5.24 -0.82 -23.38
CA ASP A 9 -4.83 0.03 -24.48
C ASP A 9 -3.58 -0.55 -25.19
N GLU A 10 -3.26 0.01 -26.34
CA GLU A 10 -2.15 -0.45 -27.18
C GLU A 10 -0.80 -0.33 -26.48
N LYS A 11 -0.59 0.71 -25.67
CA LYS A 11 0.66 0.93 -24.93
C LYS A 11 0.82 -0.11 -23.82
N GLN A 12 -0.25 -0.40 -23.09
CA GLN A 12 -0.30 -1.44 -22.05
C GLN A 12 -0.05 -2.82 -22.65
N LEU A 13 -0.64 -3.11 -23.81
CA LEU A 13 -0.41 -4.37 -24.51
C LEU A 13 1.04 -4.50 -24.99
N HIS A 14 1.61 -3.42 -25.54
CA HIS A 14 3.01 -3.38 -25.97
C HIS A 14 3.96 -3.63 -24.80
N PHE A 15 3.73 -2.97 -23.66
CA PHE A 15 4.50 -3.19 -22.43
C PHE A 15 4.40 -4.63 -21.92
N LEU A 16 3.21 -5.25 -21.95
CA LEU A 16 3.09 -6.67 -21.60
C LEU A 16 3.79 -7.59 -22.59
N ASN A 17 3.86 -7.23 -23.87
CA ASN A 17 4.58 -8.03 -24.86
C ASN A 17 6.09 -8.06 -24.59
N THR A 18 6.65 -7.04 -23.96
CA THR A 18 8.07 -6.98 -23.56
C THR A 18 8.34 -7.61 -22.19
N CYS A 19 7.38 -8.31 -21.57
CA CYS A 19 7.52 -8.93 -20.24
C CYS A 19 8.79 -9.79 -20.06
N LYS A 20 9.24 -10.50 -21.10
CA LYS A 20 10.46 -11.32 -21.05
C LYS A 20 11.74 -10.50 -20.89
N GLU A 21 11.76 -9.26 -21.38
CA GLU A 21 12.91 -8.35 -21.25
C GLU A 21 13.13 -7.96 -19.78
N TYR A 22 12.07 -7.99 -18.96
CA TYR A 22 12.11 -7.74 -17.53
C TYR A 22 12.27 -9.01 -16.68
N GLY A 23 12.52 -10.16 -17.31
CA GLY A 23 12.74 -11.43 -16.62
C GLY A 23 11.46 -12.20 -16.22
N PHE A 24 10.27 -11.77 -16.67
CA PHE A 24 9.04 -12.52 -16.44
C PHE A 24 8.92 -13.69 -17.42
N LYS A 25 8.43 -14.83 -16.93
CA LYS A 25 8.14 -16.04 -17.70
C LYS A 25 7.05 -15.80 -18.75
N ASP A 26 5.99 -15.11 -18.34
CA ASP A 26 4.83 -14.82 -19.16
C ASP A 26 4.13 -13.52 -18.74
N LYS A 27 3.22 -13.04 -19.61
CA LYS A 27 2.41 -11.83 -19.36
C LYS A 27 1.60 -11.94 -18.07
N SER A 28 1.10 -13.13 -17.75
CA SER A 28 0.26 -13.35 -16.59
C SER A 28 1.06 -13.22 -15.29
N GLU A 29 2.32 -13.63 -15.27
CA GLU A 29 3.23 -13.42 -14.14
C GLU A 29 3.48 -11.93 -13.89
N MET A 30 3.78 -11.18 -14.95
CA MET A 30 3.96 -9.73 -14.87
C MET A 30 2.69 -9.03 -14.34
N VAL A 31 1.51 -9.38 -14.85
CA VAL A 31 0.22 -8.82 -14.36
C VAL A 31 -0.04 -9.19 -12.91
N ARG A 32 0.20 -10.45 -12.50
CA ARG A 32 0.05 -10.86 -11.09
C ARG A 32 0.96 -10.04 -10.18
N MET A 33 2.21 -9.81 -10.60
CA MET A 33 3.14 -9.01 -9.82
C MET A 33 2.74 -7.54 -9.75
N ALA A 34 2.31 -6.95 -10.87
CA ALA A 34 1.79 -5.59 -10.90
C ALA A 34 0.58 -5.42 -9.96
N LEU A 35 -0.37 -6.36 -9.97
CA LEU A 35 -1.52 -6.34 -9.07
C LEU A 35 -1.13 -6.47 -7.60
N PHE A 36 -0.15 -7.33 -7.27
CA PHE A 36 0.35 -7.45 -5.91
C PHE A 36 1.01 -6.16 -5.42
N HIS A 37 1.86 -5.54 -6.22
CA HIS A 37 2.48 -4.25 -5.89
C HIS A 37 1.44 -3.15 -5.74
N PHE A 38 0.45 -3.10 -6.64
CA PHE A 38 -0.63 -2.12 -6.56
C PHE A 38 -1.48 -2.31 -5.30
N GLN A 39 -1.82 -3.55 -4.94
CA GLN A 39 -2.54 -3.87 -3.71
C GLN A 39 -1.76 -3.39 -2.47
N LYS A 40 -0.46 -3.69 -2.41
CA LYS A 40 0.39 -3.25 -1.30
C LYS A 40 0.40 -1.73 -1.18
N ASN A 41 0.59 -1.02 -2.29
CA ASN A 41 0.60 0.44 -2.29
C ASN A 41 -0.73 1.03 -1.79
N LEU A 42 -1.87 0.44 -2.19
CA LEU A 42 -3.18 0.88 -1.69
C LEU A 42 -3.34 0.63 -0.19
N GLN A 43 -2.84 -0.50 0.32
CA GLN A 43 -2.86 -0.80 1.75
C GLN A 43 -1.98 0.16 2.55
N ASP A 44 -0.77 0.42 2.07
CA ASP A 44 0.16 1.35 2.72
C ASP A 44 -0.42 2.78 2.75
N GLN A 45 -1.08 3.21 1.66
CA GLN A 45 -1.79 4.49 1.61
C GLN A 45 -2.96 4.55 2.59
N ALA A 46 -3.75 3.48 2.70
CA ALA A 46 -4.87 3.43 3.65
C ALA A 46 -4.37 3.49 5.11
N ILE A 47 -3.27 2.80 5.43
CA ILE A 47 -2.64 2.86 6.75
C ILE A 47 -2.18 4.28 7.04
N ALA A 48 -1.47 4.94 6.12
CA ALA A 48 -1.01 6.32 6.28
C ALA A 48 -2.19 7.28 6.53
N GLN A 49 -3.24 7.19 5.70
CA GLN A 49 -4.45 8.01 5.87
C GLN A 49 -5.11 7.77 7.23
N SER A 50 -5.18 6.52 7.69
CA SER A 50 -5.73 6.22 9.02
C SER A 50 -4.86 6.80 10.13
N ALA A 51 -3.53 6.71 10.02
CA ALA A 51 -2.60 7.26 11.00
C ALA A 51 -2.70 8.79 11.09
N ASP A 52 -2.85 9.47 9.94
CA ASP A 52 -3.07 10.92 9.88
C ASP A 52 -4.36 11.30 10.61
N LEU A 53 -5.45 10.56 10.38
CA LEU A 53 -6.72 10.80 11.08
C LEU A 53 -6.60 10.57 12.60
N TYR A 54 -5.89 9.53 13.03
CA TYR A 54 -5.62 9.30 14.46
C TYR A 54 -4.78 10.44 15.06
N ALA A 55 -3.79 10.95 14.32
CA ALA A 55 -2.98 12.08 14.77
C ALA A 55 -3.81 13.36 14.91
N GLU A 56 -4.75 13.61 14.00
CA GLU A 56 -5.68 14.75 14.09
C GLU A 56 -6.61 14.66 15.31
N ILE A 57 -7.13 13.46 15.60
CA ILE A 57 -7.97 13.22 16.79
C ILE A 57 -7.13 13.39 18.05
N TYR A 58 -5.96 12.76 18.10
CA TYR A 58 -5.04 12.84 19.23
C TYR A 58 -4.61 14.29 19.51
N ALA A 59 -4.34 15.09 18.46
CA ALA A 59 -3.95 16.49 18.59
C ALA A 59 -5.01 17.36 19.31
N GLN A 60 -6.29 16.96 19.24
CA GLN A 60 -7.40 17.66 19.86
C GLN A 60 -7.71 17.16 21.29
N ASP A 61 -7.14 16.02 21.69
CA ASP A 61 -7.38 15.41 23.00
C ASP A 61 -6.21 15.67 23.97
N CYS A 62 -6.28 16.80 24.67
CA CYS A 62 -5.25 17.21 25.63
C CYS A 62 -5.11 16.26 26.83
N GLU A 63 -6.20 15.61 27.26
CA GLU A 63 -6.18 14.67 28.39
C GLU A 63 -5.42 13.41 27.99
N LEU A 64 -5.77 12.83 26.83
CA LEU A 64 -5.07 11.69 26.27
C LEU A 64 -3.58 11.98 26.04
N GLN A 65 -3.24 13.16 25.51
CA GLN A 65 -1.85 13.60 25.35
C GLN A 65 -1.07 13.59 26.67
N SER A 66 -1.66 14.16 27.73
CA SER A 66 -1.05 14.22 29.06
C SER A 66 -0.82 12.82 29.65
N LEU A 67 -1.80 11.92 29.52
CA LEU A 67 -1.68 10.52 29.95
C LEU A 67 -0.56 9.80 29.16
N THR A 68 -0.50 10.02 27.85
CA THR A 68 0.51 9.38 26.98
C THR A 68 1.93 9.85 27.34
N GLN A 69 2.12 11.16 27.56
CA GLN A 69 3.42 11.73 27.95
C GLN A 69 3.86 11.23 29.32
N THR A 70 2.93 11.12 30.27
CA THR A 70 3.21 10.59 31.61
C THR A 70 3.63 9.13 31.56
N ALA A 71 2.98 8.32 30.73
CA ALA A 71 3.36 6.91 30.52
C ALA A 71 4.73 6.76 29.85
N LEU A 72 5.05 7.61 28.87
CA LEU A 72 6.35 7.66 28.20
C LEU A 72 7.49 7.98 29.18
N ALA A 73 7.28 8.93 30.09
CA ALA A 73 8.29 9.31 31.09
C ALA A 73 8.58 8.19 32.11
N ALA A 74 7.68 7.24 32.27
CA ALA A 74 7.84 6.09 33.15
C ALA A 74 8.36 4.83 32.45
N TRP A 75 8.65 4.90 31.14
CA TRP A 75 9.11 3.74 30.37
C TRP A 75 10.60 3.45 30.66
N PRO A 76 10.95 2.23 31.08
CA PRO A 76 12.35 1.86 31.31
C PRO A 76 13.13 1.80 29.98
N GLU A 77 14.42 2.18 30.00
CA GLU A 77 15.33 2.07 28.85
C GLU A 77 15.41 0.66 28.26
#